data_AF-A0A2D4JX98-F1
#
_entry.id   AF-A0A2D4JX98-F1
#
_cell.length_a   1.000
_cell.length_b   1.000
_cell.length_c   1.000
_cell.angle_alpha   90.00
_cell.angle_beta   90.00
_cell.angle_gamma   90.00
#
_symmetry.space_group_name_H-M   'P 1'
#
loop_
_entity.id
_entity.type
_entity.pdbx_description
1 polymer ?
#
loop_
_entity_poly.entity_id
_entity_poly.type
_entity_poly.pdbx_seq_one_letter_code
_entity_poly.pdbx_strand_id
1 'polypeptide(L)'
;SLHSLQVRIESDTGISLGNQELLLEMGSCLDPRKPASQCVIDGVKGWDSYMVYLFDKSKTTYEGPFASRTLSDSVNYIVKDSKIQLPIFQLRKIWAEAVHYVIGLKDDYSRLFQGQRAAM
;
A
#
# COMPACT_ATOMS: atom_id res chain seq x y z
N SER A 1 -11.52 6.46 18.68
CA SER A 1 -12.71 6.58 17.80
C SER A 1 -12.26 6.65 16.35
N LEU A 2 -13.18 6.68 15.36
CA LEU A 2 -12.78 6.95 13.96
C LEU A 2 -12.11 8.32 13.82
N HIS A 3 -12.63 9.34 14.52
CA HIS A 3 -12.03 10.67 14.54
C HIS A 3 -10.56 10.68 14.97
N SER A 4 -10.20 9.94 16.04
CA SER A 4 -8.79 9.83 16.46
C SER A 4 -7.89 9.22 15.38
N LEU A 5 -8.40 8.27 14.60
CA LEU A 5 -7.69 7.70 13.46
C LEU A 5 -7.51 8.75 12.35
N GLN A 6 -8.56 9.50 12.03
CA GLN A 6 -8.50 10.56 11.01
C GLN A 6 -7.51 11.68 11.37
N VAL A 7 -7.42 12.07 12.65
CA VAL A 7 -6.41 13.03 13.13
C VAL A 7 -4.99 12.50 12.88
N ARG A 8 -4.75 11.21 13.12
CA ARG A 8 -3.44 10.60 12.85
C ARG A 8 -3.14 10.54 11.35
N ILE A 9 -4.13 10.19 10.53
CA ILE A 9 -4.02 10.22 9.07
C ILE A 9 -3.68 11.63 8.57
N GLU A 10 -4.32 12.66 9.13
CA GLU A 10 -4.03 14.05 8.78
C GLU A 10 -2.57 14.42 9.10
N SER A 11 -2.05 13.97 10.25
CA SER A 11 -0.64 14.18 10.61
C SER A 11 0.35 13.49 9.65
N ASP A 12 0.02 12.29 9.15
CA ASP A 12 0.93 11.49 8.31
C ASP A 12 0.81 11.86 6.81
N THR A 13 -0.35 12.34 6.37
CA THR A 13 -0.65 12.56 4.94
C THR A 13 -0.88 14.02 4.56
N GLY A 14 -1.18 14.88 5.54
CA GLY A 14 -1.60 16.26 5.33
C GLY A 14 -3.04 16.45 4.81
N ILE A 15 -3.80 15.37 4.59
CA ILE A 15 -5.18 15.47 4.11
C ILE A 15 -6.09 15.87 5.28
N SER A 16 -6.75 17.03 5.14
CA SER A 16 -7.58 17.55 6.22
C SER A 16 -8.73 16.61 6.59
N LEU A 17 -9.12 16.57 7.87
CA LEU A 17 -10.23 15.74 8.36
C LEU A 17 -11.48 15.77 7.48
N GLY A 18 -11.88 16.96 7.01
CA GLY A 18 -13.05 17.16 6.18
C GLY A 18 -12.93 16.60 4.76
N ASN A 19 -11.70 16.42 4.28
CA ASN A 19 -11.39 15.93 2.94
C ASN A 19 -11.04 14.44 2.91
N GLN A 20 -10.86 13.79 4.06
CA GLN A 20 -10.61 12.35 4.11
C GLN A 20 -11.88 11.56 3.77
N GLU A 21 -11.82 10.77 2.71
CA GLU A 21 -12.81 9.76 2.36
C GLU A 21 -12.19 8.38 2.50
N LEU A 22 -12.72 7.58 3.43
CA LEU A 22 -12.19 6.28 3.78
C LEU A 22 -13.16 5.20 3.29
N LEU A 23 -12.72 4.42 2.30
CA LEU A 23 -13.54 3.39 1.64
C LEU A 23 -13.02 1.99 1.99
N LEU A 24 -13.96 1.08 2.23
CA LEU A 24 -13.69 -0.35 2.29
C LEU A 24 -13.51 -0.92 0.87
N GLU A 25 -12.98 -2.13 0.74
CA GLU A 25 -12.80 -2.81 -0.56
C GLU A 25 -14.07 -2.90 -1.41
N MET A 26 -15.24 -2.93 -0.78
CA MET A 26 -16.55 -2.98 -1.45
C MET A 26 -17.11 -1.59 -1.79
N GLY A 27 -16.35 -0.52 -1.58
CA GLY A 27 -16.72 0.87 -1.88
C GLY A 27 -17.57 1.58 -0.82
N SER A 28 -17.94 0.89 0.26
CA SER A 28 -18.66 1.52 1.38
C SER A 28 -17.76 2.46 2.17
N CYS A 29 -18.28 3.66 2.47
CA CYS A 29 -17.63 4.59 3.42
C CYS A 29 -17.63 4.03 4.84
N LEU A 30 -16.59 4.36 5.62
CA LEU A 30 -16.60 4.10 7.06
C LEU A 30 -17.69 4.90 7.77
N ASP A 31 -18.34 4.28 8.75
CA ASP A 31 -19.38 4.92 9.55
C ASP A 31 -18.75 5.79 10.65
N PRO A 32 -18.96 7.13 10.65
CA PRO A 32 -18.40 8.02 11.67
C PRO A 32 -18.86 7.73 13.10
N ARG A 33 -19.99 7.04 13.25
CA ARG A 33 -20.57 6.68 14.55
C ARG A 33 -19.94 5.41 15.12
N LYS A 34 -19.28 4.61 14.29
CA LYS A 34 -18.62 3.37 14.71
C LYS A 34 -17.16 3.63 15.11
N PRO A 35 -16.61 2.80 16.01
CA PRO A 35 -15.19 2.86 16.35
C PRO A 35 -14.30 2.52 15.13
N ALA A 36 -13.01 2.84 15.24
CA ALA A 36 -12.02 2.51 14.21
C ALA A 36 -11.81 1.00 14.01
N SER A 37 -12.25 0.16 14.95
CA SER A 37 -12.21 -1.30 14.80
C SER A 37 -13.07 -1.83 13.65
N GLN A 38 -13.99 -1.03 13.09
CA GLN A 38 -14.70 -1.38 11.85
C GLN A 38 -13.77 -1.57 10.64
N CYS A 39 -12.56 -1.00 10.71
CA CYS A 39 -11.51 -1.19 9.71
C CYS A 39 -10.86 -2.58 9.80
N VAL A 40 -11.24 -3.40 10.79
CA VAL A 40 -10.69 -4.73 11.04
C VAL A 40 -11.82 -5.74 10.98
N ILE A 41 -11.67 -6.79 10.18
CA ILE A 41 -12.62 -7.91 10.17
C ILE A 41 -12.16 -8.95 11.20
N ASP A 42 -12.99 -9.19 12.21
CA ASP A 42 -12.76 -10.27 13.17
C ASP A 42 -12.81 -11.64 12.46
N GLY A 43 -11.78 -12.47 12.70
CA GLY A 43 -11.73 -13.86 12.23
C GLY A 43 -10.86 -14.12 10.99
N VAL A 44 -10.29 -13.10 10.36
CA VAL A 44 -9.40 -13.27 9.19
C VAL A 44 -7.94 -13.30 9.63
N LYS A 45 -7.23 -14.37 9.26
CA LYS A 45 -5.80 -14.56 9.58
C LYS A 45 -4.91 -13.83 8.57
N GLY A 46 -4.50 -12.61 8.89
CA GLY A 46 -3.42 -11.93 8.18
C GLY A 46 -3.52 -10.42 8.22
N TRP A 47 -2.40 -9.74 8.48
CA TRP A 47 -2.33 -8.27 8.49
C TRP A 47 -2.58 -7.65 7.09
N ASP A 48 -2.51 -8.48 6.04
CA ASP A 48 -2.66 -8.10 4.64
C ASP A 48 -4.07 -8.33 4.07
N SER A 49 -5.00 -8.90 4.84
CA SER A 49 -6.28 -9.38 4.31
C SER A 49 -7.38 -8.34 4.22
N TYR A 50 -7.20 -7.14 4.79
CA TYR A 50 -8.20 -6.10 4.72
C TYR A 50 -7.55 -4.72 4.72
N MET A 51 -7.85 -3.91 3.70
CA MET A 51 -7.37 -2.54 3.57
C MET A 51 -8.54 -1.55 3.58
N VAL A 52 -8.25 -0.36 4.10
CA VAL A 52 -9.09 0.83 3.91
C VAL A 52 -8.36 1.74 2.94
N TYR A 53 -9.05 2.17 1.89
CA TYR A 53 -8.53 3.10 0.90
C TYR A 53 -8.85 4.53 1.31
N LEU A 54 -7.83 5.38 1.30
CA LEU A 54 -7.95 6.81 1.59
C LEU A 54 -7.97 7.61 0.28
N PHE A 55 -9.03 8.37 0.09
CA PHE A 55 -9.20 9.35 -0.98
C PHE A 55 -9.26 10.76 -0.39
N ASP A 56 -8.70 11.71 -1.11
CA ASP A 56 -8.74 13.14 -0.82
C ASP A 56 -9.84 13.80 -1.66
N LYS A 57 -10.94 14.19 -1.02
CA LYS A 57 -12.09 14.84 -1.68
C LYS A 57 -11.77 16.21 -2.25
N SER A 58 -10.66 16.84 -1.85
CA SER A 58 -10.24 18.11 -2.44
C SER A 58 -9.62 17.94 -3.83
N LYS A 59 -9.24 16.71 -4.19
CA LYS A 59 -8.61 16.39 -5.47
C LYS A 59 -9.63 15.85 -6.45
N THR A 60 -9.70 16.48 -7.62
CA THR A 60 -10.44 15.97 -8.78
C THR A 60 -9.58 15.12 -9.71
N THR A 61 -8.25 15.22 -9.57
CA THR A 61 -7.26 14.43 -10.31
C THR A 61 -6.08 14.14 -9.38
N TYR A 62 -5.49 12.94 -9.53
CA TYR A 62 -4.30 12.54 -8.79
C TYR A 62 -3.10 12.58 -9.74
N GLU A 63 -2.15 13.47 -9.47
CA GLU A 63 -0.90 13.54 -10.23
C GLU A 63 0.06 12.42 -9.81
N GLY A 64 0.74 11.84 -10.81
CA GLY A 64 1.81 10.87 -10.63
C GLY A 64 3.19 11.47 -10.97
N PRO A 65 4.27 10.71 -10.77
CA PRO A 65 4.31 9.30 -10.40
C PRO A 65 4.34 9.05 -8.88
N PHE A 66 3.65 7.99 -8.44
CA PHE A 66 3.81 7.48 -7.08
C PHE A 66 5.20 6.81 -6.94
N ALA A 67 5.83 6.96 -5.78
CA ALA A 67 7.07 6.26 -5.49
C ALA A 67 6.84 4.74 -5.49
N SER A 68 7.68 4.00 -6.21
CA SER A 68 7.66 2.53 -6.20
C SER A 68 8.42 1.98 -5.00
N ARG A 69 8.34 0.67 -4.79
CA ARG A 69 9.14 -0.05 -3.79
C ARG A 69 10.63 0.25 -4.01
N THR A 70 11.37 0.38 -2.92
CA THR A 70 12.83 0.49 -2.98
C THR A 70 13.46 -0.88 -3.16
N LEU A 71 14.44 -1.00 -4.04
CA LEU A 71 15.27 -2.19 -4.15
C LEU A 71 16.17 -2.33 -2.91
N SER A 72 16.44 -3.55 -2.47
CA SER A 72 17.52 -3.79 -1.50
C SER A 72 18.87 -3.49 -2.14
N ASP A 73 19.88 -3.14 -1.34
CA ASP A 73 21.23 -2.85 -1.86
C ASP A 73 21.78 -4.01 -2.70
N SER A 74 21.52 -5.25 -2.27
CA SER A 74 21.97 -6.46 -2.96
C SER A 74 21.32 -6.63 -4.33
N VAL A 75 20.02 -6.36 -4.44
CA VAL A 75 19.30 -6.41 -5.72
C VAL A 75 19.72 -5.23 -6.61
N ASN A 76 19.83 -4.04 -6.02
CA ASN A 76 20.29 -2.83 -6.73
C ASN A 76 21.70 -3.02 -7.32
N TYR A 77 22.57 -3.74 -6.61
CA TYR A 77 23.92 -4.06 -7.06
C TYR A 77 23.93 -4.89 -8.35
N ILE A 78 23.13 -5.96 -8.43
CA ILE A 78 23.04 -6.78 -9.66
C ILE A 78 22.26 -6.10 -10.79
N VAL A 79 21.41 -5.13 -10.47
CA VAL A 79 20.75 -4.29 -11.48
C VAL A 79 21.75 -3.32 -12.12
N LYS A 80 22.65 -2.76 -11.32
CA LYS A 80 23.71 -1.85 -11.79
C LYS A 80 24.81 -2.58 -12.57
N ASP A 81 25.21 -3.76 -12.11
CA ASP A 81 26.16 -4.64 -12.83
C ASP A 81 25.53 -6.02 -13.07
N SER A 82 24.88 -6.15 -14.22
CA SER A 82 24.14 -7.37 -14.59
C SER A 82 25.02 -8.53 -15.04
N LYS A 83 26.33 -8.31 -15.26
CA LYS A 83 27.26 -9.34 -15.75
C LYS A 83 28.19 -9.87 -14.67
N ILE A 84 28.08 -9.33 -13.46
CA ILE A 84 28.90 -9.73 -12.33
C ILE A 84 28.81 -11.23 -12.05
N GLN A 85 29.95 -11.83 -11.79
CA GLN A 85 30.05 -13.24 -11.38
C GLN A 85 30.06 -13.31 -9.86
N LEU A 86 29.01 -13.89 -9.27
CA LEU A 86 28.89 -14.08 -7.82
C LEU A 86 28.77 -15.56 -7.49
N PRO A 87 29.27 -16.00 -6.32
CA PRO A 87 29.02 -17.35 -5.82
C PRO A 87 27.52 -17.68 -5.75
N ILE A 88 27.17 -18.92 -6.10
CA ILE A 88 25.78 -19.39 -6.16
C ILE A 88 25.01 -19.18 -4.84
N PHE A 89 25.68 -19.29 -3.69
CA PHE A 89 25.03 -19.09 -2.39
C PHE A 89 24.56 -17.64 -2.18
N GLN A 90 25.29 -16.66 -2.74
CA GLN A 90 24.89 -15.25 -2.73
C GLN A 90 23.79 -15.00 -3.75
N LEU A 91 23.96 -15.51 -4.98
CA LEU A 91 22.96 -15.38 -6.04
C LEU A 91 21.60 -15.92 -5.62
N ARG A 92 21.55 -17.07 -4.91
CA ARG A 92 20.29 -17.64 -4.41
C ARG A 92 19.49 -16.65 -3.57
N LYS A 93 20.15 -15.91 -2.68
CA LYS A 93 19.49 -14.89 -1.84
C LYS A 93 19.07 -13.68 -2.69
N ILE A 94 19.98 -13.16 -3.50
CA ILE A 94 19.74 -11.95 -4.28
C ILE A 94 18.61 -12.17 -5.29
N TRP A 95 18.61 -13.31 -5.98
CA TRP A 95 17.54 -13.67 -6.92
C TRP A 95 16.21 -13.91 -6.22
N ALA A 96 16.20 -14.53 -5.03
CA ALA A 96 14.99 -14.65 -4.24
C ALA A 96 14.42 -13.26 -3.86
N GLU A 97 15.27 -12.33 -3.43
CA GLU A 97 14.86 -10.94 -3.14
C GLU A 97 14.35 -10.22 -4.40
N ALA A 98 15.00 -10.42 -5.55
CA ALA A 98 14.58 -9.83 -6.81
C ALA A 98 13.21 -10.37 -7.27
N VAL A 99 12.99 -11.68 -7.18
CA VAL A 99 11.69 -12.30 -7.50
C VAL A 99 10.62 -11.79 -6.54
N HIS A 100 10.92 -11.73 -5.24
CA HIS A 100 10.00 -11.19 -4.24
C HIS A 100 9.65 -9.73 -4.52
N TYR A 101 10.61 -8.91 -4.95
CA TYR A 101 10.37 -7.53 -5.37
C TYR A 101 9.38 -7.46 -6.54
N VAL A 102 9.57 -8.28 -7.59
CA VAL A 102 8.67 -8.32 -8.76
C VAL A 102 7.26 -8.77 -8.37
N ILE A 103 7.13 -9.78 -7.51
CA ILE A 103 5.84 -10.21 -6.96
C ILE A 103 5.19 -9.07 -6.17
N GLY A 104 5.96 -8.37 -5.35
CA GLY A 104 5.50 -7.20 -4.59
C GLY A 104 4.95 -6.09 -5.48
N LEU A 105 5.57 -5.82 -6.64
CA LEU A 105 5.05 -4.84 -7.61
C LEU A 105 3.69 -5.25 -8.18
N LYS A 106 3.50 -6.54 -8.47
CA LYS A 106 2.21 -7.08 -8.93
C LYS A 106 1.14 -6.93 -7.85
N ASP A 107 1.48 -7.24 -6.60
CA ASP A 107 0.55 -7.16 -5.48
C ASP A 107 0.18 -5.70 -5.18
N ASP A 108 1.15 -4.77 -5.24
CA ASP A 108 0.90 -3.33 -5.11
C ASP A 108 -0.06 -2.82 -6.18
N TYR A 109 0.16 -3.21 -7.44
CA TYR A 109 -0.75 -2.87 -8.52
C TYR A 109 -2.17 -3.39 -8.25
N SER A 110 -2.28 -4.62 -7.76
CA SER A 110 -3.58 -5.24 -7.46
C SER A 110 -4.31 -4.47 -6.35
N ARG A 111 -3.58 -3.98 -5.34
CA ARG A 111 -4.13 -3.13 -4.27
C ARG A 111 -4.56 -1.76 -4.79
N LEU A 112 -3.76 -1.11 -5.62
CA LEU A 112 -4.12 0.17 -6.26
C LEU A 112 -5.37 0.03 -7.12
N PHE A 113 -5.45 -1.03 -7.92
CA PHE A 113 -6.60 -1.33 -8.75
C PHE A 113 -7.86 -1.60 -7.92
N GLN A 114 -7.74 -2.33 -6.81
CA GLN A 114 -8.89 -2.54 -5.91
C GLN A 114 -9.34 -1.23 -5.25
N GLY A 115 -8.43 -0.30 -4.97
CA GLY A 115 -8.79 1.06 -4.55
C GLY A 115 -9.63 1.79 -5.60
N GLN A 116 -9.21 1.77 -6.87
CA GLN A 116 -10.03 2.31 -7.95
C GLN A 116 -11.41 1.66 -8.00
N ARG A 117 -11.50 0.34 -7.84
CA ARG A 117 -12.77 -0.39 -7.82
C ARG A 117 -13.66 0.01 -6.65
N ALA A 118 -13.09 0.29 -5.48
CA ALA A 118 -13.85 0.78 -4.33
C ALA A 118 -14.44 2.18 -4.58
N ALA A 119 -13.77 3.00 -5.39
CA ALA A 119 -14.23 4.35 -5.73
C ALA A 119 -15.19 4.41 -6.94
N MET A 120 -15.45 3.27 -7.61
CA MET A 120 -16.42 3.16 -8.73
C MET A 120 -17.79 2.74 -8.21
#